data_AF-A0A3L7SJP6-F1
#
_entry.id   AF-A0A3L7SJP6-F1
#
_cell.length_a   1.000
_cell.length_b   1.000
_cell.length_c   1.000
_cell.angle_alpha   90.00
_cell.angle_beta   90.00
_cell.angle_gamma   90.00
#
_symmetry.space_group_name_H-M   'P 1'
#
loop_
_entity.id
_entity.type
_entity.pdbx_description
1 polymer ?
#
loop_
_entity_poly.entity_id
_entity_poly.type
_entity_poly.pdbx_seq_one_letter_code
_entity_poly.pdbx_strand_id
1 'polypeptide(L)'
;MVSEDYQPPIQFGRDETAVNLRGRIDRVDVGKFEGHPAYVVIDYKTGKPPVVKHAELITGRSIQLVIYLLAIKRLGLAGPNAVPFQMGFWGLKEKGFAIGTGGKTFEALDTPYVQALETILDEVLPRLAEGIRSGRFVVENEDAHCTGRCVYRTVCRVNQLRPLADQLGKKSPPPIDPTLAIGADGP
;
A
#
# COMPACT_ATOMS: atom_id res chain seq x y z
N MET A 1 -7.56 33.99 1.55
CA MET A 1 -6.55 32.92 1.71
C MET A 1 -7.15 31.89 2.64
N VAL A 2 -7.63 30.77 2.10
CA VAL A 2 -8.02 29.63 2.93
C VAL A 2 -6.71 28.94 3.29
N SER A 3 -6.34 28.86 4.57
CA SER A 3 -5.31 27.91 4.95
C SER A 3 -5.90 26.53 4.68
N GLU A 4 -5.39 25.83 3.67
CA GLU A 4 -5.66 24.41 3.59
C GLU A 4 -4.93 23.78 4.77
N ASP A 5 -5.66 23.47 5.83
CA ASP A 5 -5.16 22.79 7.02
C ASP A 5 -4.79 21.34 6.64
N TYR A 6 -3.64 21.19 5.99
CA TYR A 6 -3.08 19.89 5.69
C TYR A 6 -2.68 19.21 6.99
N GLN A 7 -3.12 17.96 7.14
CA GLN A 7 -2.57 17.08 8.17
C GLN A 7 -1.05 16.93 7.97
N PRO A 8 -0.29 16.74 9.06
CA PRO A 8 1.14 16.46 8.94
C PRO A 8 1.36 15.20 8.08
N PRO A 9 2.52 15.10 7.39
CA PRO A 9 2.86 13.89 6.68
C PRO A 9 2.90 12.70 7.64
N ILE A 10 2.48 11.53 7.18
CA ILE A 10 2.73 10.29 7.90
C ILE A 10 4.18 9.87 7.71
N GLN A 11 4.84 9.50 8.80
CA GLN A 11 6.20 8.97 8.80
C GLN A 11 6.19 7.43 8.76
N PHE A 12 7.10 6.86 7.99
CA PHE A 12 7.41 5.42 7.97
C PHE A 12 8.92 5.19 8.10
N GLY A 13 9.29 4.10 8.78
CA GLY A 13 10.69 3.80 9.12
C GLY A 13 11.16 4.50 10.40
N ARG A 14 12.48 4.45 10.63
CA ARG A 14 13.12 5.01 11.83
C ARG A 14 14.39 5.77 11.48
N ASP A 15 14.75 6.71 12.35
CA ASP A 15 15.99 7.47 12.30
C ASP A 15 16.22 8.15 10.93
N GLU A 16 17.45 8.15 10.42
CA GLU A 16 17.83 8.82 9.17
C GLU A 16 17.21 8.20 7.91
N THR A 17 16.70 6.97 8.01
CA THR A 17 16.06 6.28 6.88
C THR A 17 14.58 6.62 6.74
N ALA A 18 13.99 7.28 7.76
CA ALA A 18 12.57 7.56 7.81
C ALA A 18 12.11 8.40 6.60
N VAL A 19 10.91 8.10 6.12
CA VAL A 19 10.28 8.76 4.98
C VAL A 19 8.96 9.38 5.39
N ASN A 20 8.76 10.61 4.96
CA ASN A 20 7.52 11.35 5.18
C ASN A 20 6.68 11.30 3.89
N LEU A 21 5.48 10.75 4.00
CA LEU A 21 4.53 10.66 2.89
C LEU A 21 3.38 11.64 3.09
N ARG A 22 3.02 12.31 1.99
CA ARG A 22 1.80 13.12 1.88
C ARG A 22 0.93 12.54 0.77
N GLY A 23 -0.36 12.71 0.92
CA GLY A 23 -1.33 12.23 -0.05
C GLY A 23 -2.74 12.64 0.33
N ARG A 24 -3.71 12.01 -0.33
CA ARG A 24 -5.12 12.21 -0.09
C ARG A 24 -5.78 10.85 0.05
N ILE A 25 -6.58 10.70 1.09
CA ILE A 25 -7.43 9.52 1.28
C ILE A 25 -8.76 9.79 0.57
N ASP A 26 -9.24 8.82 -0.20
CA ASP A 26 -10.47 8.94 -0.98
C ASP A 26 -11.70 9.10 -0.07
N ARG A 27 -11.87 8.17 0.88
CA ARG A 27 -12.96 8.20 1.85
C ARG A 27 -12.58 7.46 3.14
N VAL A 28 -13.04 8.04 4.25
CA VAL A 28 -12.97 7.43 5.59
C VAL A 28 -14.36 7.52 6.20
N ASP A 29 -14.88 6.38 6.63
CA ASP A 29 -16.10 6.31 7.42
C ASP A 29 -15.70 6.11 8.89
N VAL A 30 -16.24 6.93 9.79
CA VAL A 30 -15.98 6.84 11.23
C VAL A 30 -17.28 6.51 11.96
N GLY A 31 -17.20 5.60 12.92
CA GLY A 31 -18.34 5.15 13.72
C GLY A 31 -17.88 4.65 15.09
N LYS A 32 -18.67 3.75 15.67
CA LYS A 32 -18.33 3.08 16.92
C LYS A 32 -18.45 1.57 16.76
N PHE A 33 -17.52 0.84 17.34
CA PHE A 33 -17.55 -0.62 17.48
C PHE A 33 -17.25 -0.98 18.93
N GLU A 34 -18.12 -1.77 19.57
CA GLU A 34 -18.00 -2.14 20.99
C GLU A 34 -17.73 -0.94 21.93
N GLY A 35 -18.40 0.19 21.65
CA GLY A 35 -18.25 1.43 22.43
C GLY A 35 -17.01 2.28 22.11
N HIS A 36 -16.07 1.78 21.30
CA HIS A 36 -14.85 2.47 20.90
C HIS A 36 -15.01 3.15 19.54
N PRO A 37 -14.35 4.30 19.26
CA PRO A 37 -14.27 4.84 17.91
C PRO A 37 -13.72 3.78 16.96
N ALA A 38 -14.27 3.70 15.75
CA ALA A 38 -13.83 2.75 14.75
C ALA A 38 -13.88 3.40 13.36
N TYR A 39 -13.06 2.92 12.43
CA TYR A 39 -13.01 3.52 11.10
C TYR A 39 -12.82 2.51 9.97
N VAL A 40 -13.39 2.84 8.82
CA VAL A 40 -13.25 2.10 7.56
C VAL A 40 -12.62 3.00 6.52
N VAL A 41 -11.62 2.47 5.81
CA VAL A 41 -10.98 3.16 4.68
C VAL A 41 -11.52 2.63 3.37
N ILE A 42 -11.90 3.54 2.47
CA ILE A 42 -12.47 3.19 1.17
C ILE A 42 -11.71 3.94 0.06
N ASP A 43 -11.24 3.19 -0.94
CA ASP A 43 -10.63 3.75 -2.16
C ASP A 43 -11.53 3.47 -3.38
N TYR A 44 -11.82 4.48 -4.19
CA TYR A 44 -12.72 4.33 -5.33
C TYR A 44 -11.96 3.85 -6.55
N LYS A 45 -12.44 2.77 -7.17
CA LYS A 45 -11.88 2.25 -8.43
C LYS A 45 -12.91 2.27 -9.55
N THR A 46 -12.49 2.80 -10.70
CA THR A 46 -13.28 2.79 -11.95
C THR A 46 -13.13 1.49 -12.74
N GLY A 47 -12.06 0.73 -12.48
CA GLY A 47 -11.83 -0.62 -12.99
C GLY A 47 -12.12 -1.69 -11.94
N LYS A 48 -11.79 -2.94 -12.26
CA LYS A 48 -11.93 -4.07 -11.32
C LYS A 48 -11.07 -3.81 -10.08
N PRO A 49 -11.65 -3.84 -8.87
CA PRO A 49 -10.89 -3.78 -7.63
C PRO A 49 -9.82 -4.87 -7.54
N PRO A 50 -8.56 -4.54 -7.20
CA PRO A 50 -7.54 -5.55 -6.95
C PRO A 50 -7.79 -6.24 -5.60
N VAL A 51 -7.23 -7.44 -5.44
CA VAL A 51 -7.16 -8.12 -4.13
C VAL A 51 -5.85 -7.71 -3.48
N VAL A 52 -5.89 -7.26 -2.22
CA VAL A 52 -4.65 -6.96 -1.48
C VAL A 52 -3.99 -8.29 -1.12
N LYS A 53 -2.84 -8.57 -1.71
CA LYS A 53 -2.05 -9.77 -1.42
C LYS A 53 -0.84 -9.40 -0.58
N HIS A 54 -0.52 -10.23 0.41
CA HIS A 54 0.64 -10.04 1.27
C HIS A 54 1.96 -9.90 0.48
N ALA A 55 2.21 -10.76 -0.52
CA ALA A 55 3.37 -10.65 -1.39
C ALA A 55 3.45 -9.31 -2.15
N GLU A 56 2.31 -8.71 -2.50
CA GLU A 56 2.26 -7.40 -3.16
C GLU A 56 2.52 -6.24 -2.18
N LEU A 57 2.26 -6.43 -0.88
CA LEU A 57 2.65 -5.47 0.15
C LEU A 57 4.16 -5.45 0.33
N ILE A 58 4.78 -6.61 0.45
CA ILE A 58 6.23 -6.72 0.68
C ILE A 58 7.04 -6.20 -0.52
N THR A 59 6.49 -6.35 -1.73
CA THR A 59 7.11 -5.79 -2.95
C THR A 59 6.76 -4.31 -3.19
N GLY A 60 5.88 -3.72 -2.38
CA GLY A 60 5.44 -2.33 -2.54
C GLY A 60 4.42 -2.08 -3.65
N ARG A 61 3.87 -3.14 -4.26
CA ARG A 61 2.95 -3.04 -5.41
C ARG A 61 1.52 -2.64 -5.03
N SER A 62 1.05 -3.07 -3.85
CA SER A 62 -0.36 -2.88 -3.43
C SER A 62 -0.49 -2.23 -2.06
N ILE A 63 0.21 -1.11 -1.84
CA ILE A 63 0.36 -0.46 -0.51
C ILE A 63 -0.64 0.65 -0.21
N GLN A 64 -1.43 1.10 -1.18
CA GLN A 64 -2.27 2.31 -1.07
C GLN A 64 -3.26 2.26 0.12
N LEU A 65 -4.10 1.22 0.20
CA LEU A 65 -5.08 1.07 1.29
C LEU A 65 -4.42 0.96 2.66
N VAL A 66 -3.27 0.28 2.74
CA VAL A 66 -2.54 0.11 4.00
C VAL A 66 -1.94 1.44 4.46
N ILE A 67 -1.36 2.23 3.56
CA ILE A 67 -0.90 3.58 3.88
C ILE A 67 -2.04 4.43 4.42
N TYR A 68 -3.24 4.36 3.81
CA TYR A 68 -4.41 5.10 4.27
C TYR A 68 -4.84 4.64 5.67
N LEU A 69 -4.96 3.33 5.90
CA LEU A 69 -5.32 2.75 7.19
C LEU A 69 -4.38 3.22 8.30
N LEU A 70 -3.07 3.20 8.05
CA LEU A 70 -2.05 3.60 9.01
C LEU A 70 -1.94 5.11 9.17
N ALA A 71 -2.24 5.90 8.14
CA ALA A 71 -2.34 7.36 8.26
C ALA A 71 -3.40 7.75 9.27
N ILE A 72 -4.59 7.14 9.20
CA ILE A 72 -5.66 7.40 10.18
C ILE A 72 -5.22 6.98 11.59
N LYS A 73 -4.59 5.81 11.73
CA LYS A 73 -4.11 5.29 13.02
C LYS A 73 -3.03 6.19 13.65
N ARG A 74 -1.93 6.42 12.93
CA ARG A 74 -0.73 7.11 13.45
C ARG A 74 -0.97 8.59 13.70
N LEU A 75 -1.81 9.22 12.89
CA LEU A 75 -2.16 10.63 13.04
C LEU A 75 -3.40 10.84 13.93
N GLY A 76 -4.03 9.77 14.43
CA GLY A 76 -5.18 9.85 15.34
C GLY A 76 -6.43 10.48 14.71
N LEU A 77 -6.60 10.37 13.40
CA LEU A 77 -7.60 11.14 12.64
C LEU A 77 -9.05 10.68 12.87
N ALA A 78 -9.24 9.46 13.37
CA ALA A 78 -10.55 8.92 13.75
C ALA A 78 -10.84 9.03 15.28
N GLY A 79 -9.99 9.76 16.01
CA GLY A 79 -10.05 9.90 17.46
C GLY A 79 -9.08 8.98 18.20
N PRO A 80 -8.94 9.17 19.53
CA PRO A 80 -8.02 8.39 20.35
C PRO A 80 -8.44 6.92 20.38
N ASN A 81 -7.46 6.03 20.25
CA ASN A 81 -7.65 4.57 20.27
C ASN A 81 -8.68 4.06 19.25
N ALA A 82 -8.87 4.78 18.13
CA ALA A 82 -9.79 4.34 17.10
C ALA A 82 -9.38 2.99 16.51
N VAL A 83 -10.33 2.06 16.46
CA VAL A 83 -10.13 0.69 16.00
C VAL A 83 -10.14 0.67 14.47
N PRO A 84 -9.08 0.16 13.81
CA PRO A 84 -9.10 -0.10 12.37
C PRO A 84 -10.12 -1.20 12.09
N PHE A 85 -11.27 -0.84 11.52
CA PHE A 85 -12.38 -1.78 11.35
C PHE A 85 -12.23 -2.56 10.06
N GLN A 86 -12.16 -1.87 8.91
CA GLN A 86 -11.97 -2.48 7.60
C GLN A 86 -11.23 -1.54 6.64
N MET A 87 -10.68 -2.10 5.56
CA MET A 87 -10.27 -1.35 4.39
C MET A 87 -10.69 -2.05 3.11
N GLY A 88 -11.03 -1.30 2.08
CA GLY A 88 -11.44 -1.91 0.82
C GLY A 88 -11.62 -0.92 -0.33
N PHE A 89 -11.97 -1.49 -1.47
CA PHE A 89 -12.18 -0.75 -2.69
C PHE A 89 -13.68 -0.62 -2.98
N TRP A 90 -14.12 0.54 -3.44
CA TRP A 90 -15.46 0.71 -3.99
C TRP A 90 -15.39 0.70 -5.52
N GLY A 91 -15.86 -0.38 -6.13
CA GLY A 91 -15.91 -0.50 -7.58
C GLY A 91 -17.11 0.27 -8.15
N LEU A 92 -16.86 1.43 -8.79
CA LEU A 92 -17.92 2.29 -9.32
C LEU A 92 -18.74 1.65 -10.46
N LYS A 93 -18.14 0.70 -11.17
CA LYS A 93 -18.79 -0.07 -12.25
C LYS A 93 -19.20 -1.49 -11.83
N GLU A 94 -18.91 -1.86 -10.58
CA GLU A 94 -19.12 -3.19 -10.03
C GLU A 94 -20.22 -3.16 -8.96
N LYS A 95 -20.43 -4.26 -8.22
CA LYS A 95 -21.47 -4.38 -7.18
C LYS A 95 -21.20 -3.59 -5.89
N GLY A 96 -20.37 -2.54 -5.91
CA GLY A 96 -20.07 -1.68 -4.77
C GLY A 96 -18.79 -2.05 -4.00
N PHE A 97 -18.87 -2.13 -2.66
CA PHE A 97 -17.72 -2.33 -1.78
C PHE A 97 -17.14 -3.75 -1.88
N ALA A 98 -15.86 -3.84 -2.20
CA ALA A 98 -15.04 -5.03 -2.16
C ALA A 98 -14.05 -4.91 -0.99
N ILE A 99 -14.20 -5.79 0.00
CA ILE A 99 -13.30 -5.85 1.16
C ILE A 99 -11.88 -6.12 0.67
N GLY A 100 -10.95 -5.24 1.05
CA GLY A 100 -9.55 -5.32 0.67
C GLY A 100 -8.79 -6.38 1.47
N THR A 101 -9.19 -6.61 2.72
CA THR A 101 -8.59 -7.56 3.68
C THR A 101 -9.61 -7.95 4.76
N GLY A 102 -9.60 -9.20 5.22
CA GLY A 102 -10.55 -9.74 6.20
C GLY A 102 -11.74 -10.46 5.56
N GLY A 103 -12.26 -11.48 6.24
CA GLY A 103 -13.39 -12.29 5.76
C GLY A 103 -14.68 -11.48 5.59
N LYS A 104 -15.76 -12.12 5.16
CA LYS A 104 -17.11 -11.50 5.06
C LYS A 104 -17.72 -11.16 6.43
N THR A 105 -16.96 -11.28 7.52
CA THR A 105 -17.40 -11.07 8.89
C THR A 105 -17.32 -9.59 9.26
N PHE A 106 -18.28 -9.14 10.07
CA PHE A 106 -18.37 -7.78 10.59
C PHE A 106 -17.47 -7.65 11.82
N GLU A 107 -16.18 -7.83 11.63
CA GLU A 107 -15.17 -7.85 12.69
C GLU A 107 -14.13 -6.77 12.42
N ALA A 108 -13.56 -6.22 13.49
CA ALA A 108 -12.42 -5.34 13.38
C ALA A 108 -11.20 -6.10 12.85
N LEU A 109 -10.29 -5.38 12.18
CA LEU A 109 -9.01 -5.96 11.80
C LEU A 109 -8.26 -6.36 13.07
N ASP A 110 -7.73 -7.58 13.07
CA ASP A 110 -7.04 -8.10 14.23
C ASP A 110 -5.76 -7.28 14.51
N THR A 111 -5.46 -7.10 15.80
CA THR A 111 -4.34 -6.25 16.22
C THR A 111 -2.98 -6.77 15.72
N PRO A 112 -2.67 -8.07 15.79
CA PRO A 112 -1.43 -8.62 15.22
C PRO A 112 -1.26 -8.33 13.72
N TYR A 113 -2.34 -8.40 12.94
CA TYR A 113 -2.36 -8.12 11.51
C TYR A 113 -2.07 -6.66 11.23
N VAL A 114 -2.70 -5.73 11.96
CA VAL A 114 -2.41 -4.30 11.84
C VAL A 114 -0.95 -4.00 12.21
N GLN A 115 -0.41 -4.63 13.25
CA GLN A 115 1.01 -4.51 13.62
C GLN A 115 1.96 -5.08 12.56
N ALA A 116 1.60 -6.18 11.90
CA ALA A 116 2.35 -6.73 10.78
C ALA A 116 2.37 -5.75 9.60
N LEU A 117 1.22 -5.12 9.28
CA LEU A 117 1.14 -4.08 8.24
C LEU A 117 2.04 -2.86 8.55
N GLU A 118 2.08 -2.43 9.81
CA GLU A 118 3.00 -1.37 10.27
C GLU A 118 4.45 -1.76 10.03
N THR A 119 4.84 -2.97 10.44
CA THR A 119 6.20 -3.50 10.28
C THR A 119 6.60 -3.57 8.80
N ILE A 120 5.72 -4.11 7.95
CA ILE A 120 5.97 -4.23 6.51
C ILE A 120 6.20 -2.86 5.89
N LEU A 121 5.35 -1.86 6.17
CA LEU A 121 5.49 -0.54 5.55
C LEU A 121 6.65 0.27 6.13
N ASP A 122 6.98 0.10 7.42
CA ASP A 122 8.16 0.73 8.02
C ASP A 122 9.47 0.21 7.43
N GLU A 123 9.47 -0.97 6.80
CA GLU A 123 10.63 -1.47 6.05
C GLU A 123 10.55 -1.13 4.56
N VAL A 124 9.41 -1.44 3.92
CA VAL A 124 9.26 -1.35 2.46
C VAL A 124 9.39 0.09 1.97
N LEU A 125 8.78 1.06 2.65
CA LEU A 125 8.77 2.44 2.17
C LEU A 125 10.14 3.12 2.22
N PRO A 126 10.91 3.06 3.33
CA PRO A 126 12.30 3.52 3.34
C PRO A 126 13.16 2.84 2.27
N ARG A 127 13.03 1.52 2.11
CA ARG A 127 13.80 0.76 1.10
C ARG A 127 13.52 1.23 -0.33
N LEU A 128 12.25 1.47 -0.66
CA LEU A 128 11.84 2.00 -1.97
C LEU A 128 12.35 3.43 -2.17
N ALA A 129 12.22 4.29 -1.16
CA ALA A 129 12.72 5.65 -1.23
C ALA A 129 14.25 5.70 -1.39
N GLU A 130 14.98 4.82 -0.71
CA GLU A 130 16.43 4.67 -0.88
C GLU A 130 16.79 4.21 -2.29
N GLY A 131 15.99 3.30 -2.88
CA GLY A 131 16.12 2.94 -4.29
C GLY A 131 16.02 4.15 -5.22
N ILE A 132 15.05 5.02 -4.98
CA ILE A 132 14.88 6.26 -5.75
C ILE A 132 16.06 7.21 -5.55
N ARG A 133 16.48 7.45 -4.29
CA ARG A 133 17.58 8.37 -3.96
C ARG A 133 18.93 7.94 -4.53
N SER A 134 19.18 6.63 -4.57
CA SER A 134 20.39 6.04 -5.15
C SER A 134 20.31 5.86 -6.68
N GLY A 135 19.24 6.34 -7.33
CA GLY A 135 19.10 6.29 -8.79
C GLY A 135 18.78 4.91 -9.35
N ARG A 136 18.27 3.98 -8.53
CA ARG A 136 17.87 2.62 -8.98
C ARG A 136 16.52 2.64 -9.70
N PHE A 137 16.56 2.92 -11.01
CA PHE A 137 15.40 2.84 -11.90
C PHE A 137 15.53 1.66 -12.86
N VAL A 138 15.26 0.45 -12.34
CA VAL A 138 15.31 -0.79 -13.14
C VAL A 138 14.11 -0.83 -14.10
N VAL A 139 14.37 -1.05 -15.38
CA VAL A 139 13.30 -1.27 -16.36
C VAL A 139 12.88 -2.73 -16.30
N GLU A 140 11.88 -3.01 -15.48
CA GLU A 140 11.27 -4.32 -15.37
C GLU A 140 9.77 -4.19 -15.05
N ASN A 141 9.01 -5.14 -15.57
CA ASN A 141 7.60 -5.29 -15.24
C ASN A 141 7.20 -6.75 -15.47
N GLU A 142 6.57 -7.37 -14.47
CA GLU A 142 6.06 -8.74 -14.52
C GLU A 142 4.95 -8.91 -15.58
N ASP A 143 4.18 -7.84 -15.88
CA ASP A 143 3.21 -7.85 -16.96
C ASP A 143 3.93 -7.86 -18.31
N ALA A 144 3.92 -9.00 -18.99
CA ALA A 144 4.47 -9.18 -20.34
C ALA A 144 3.93 -8.15 -21.35
N HIS A 145 2.74 -7.60 -21.12
CA HIS A 145 2.06 -6.63 -21.97
C HIS A 145 2.07 -5.20 -21.41
N CYS A 146 2.98 -4.87 -20.47
CA CYS A 146 3.05 -3.57 -19.82
C CYS A 146 3.13 -2.37 -20.78
N THR A 147 3.57 -2.56 -22.03
CA THR A 147 3.64 -1.52 -23.07
C THR A 147 2.29 -1.12 -23.65
N GLY A 148 1.21 -1.87 -23.40
CA GLY A 148 -0.11 -1.63 -23.99
C GLY A 148 -0.69 -0.26 -23.65
N ARG A 149 -0.57 0.16 -22.38
CA ARG A 149 -1.12 1.44 -21.86
C ARG A 149 -0.05 2.38 -21.29
N CYS A 150 1.21 1.97 -21.27
CA CYS A 150 2.29 2.77 -20.70
C CYS A 150 2.71 3.91 -21.65
N VAL A 151 2.65 5.15 -21.16
CA VAL A 151 3.08 6.35 -21.91
C VAL A 151 4.58 6.36 -22.22
N TYR A 152 5.38 5.60 -21.46
CA TYR A 152 6.84 5.49 -21.63
C TYR A 152 7.26 4.30 -22.51
N ARG A 153 6.32 3.62 -23.19
CA ARG A 153 6.59 2.39 -23.97
C ARG A 153 7.66 2.52 -25.06
N THR A 154 7.86 3.73 -25.59
CA THR A 154 8.88 4.02 -26.61
C THR A 154 10.24 4.37 -26.01
N VAL A 155 10.29 4.71 -24.72
CA VAL A 155 11.51 5.12 -24.01
C VAL A 155 12.09 3.96 -23.21
N CYS A 156 11.25 3.15 -22.55
CA CYS A 156 11.72 2.13 -21.60
C CYS A 156 12.51 1.01 -22.27
N ARG A 157 12.24 0.68 -23.54
CA ARG A 157 12.88 -0.43 -24.28
C ARG A 157 12.78 -1.79 -23.57
N VAL A 158 11.74 -2.01 -22.75
CA VAL A 158 11.58 -3.23 -21.93
C VAL A 158 11.63 -4.52 -22.75
N ASN A 159 11.08 -4.52 -23.98
CA ASN A 159 11.11 -5.69 -24.86
C ASN A 159 12.52 -6.04 -25.36
N GLN A 160 13.44 -5.06 -25.40
CA GLN A 160 14.86 -5.29 -25.74
C GLN A 160 15.65 -5.73 -24.50
N LEU A 161 15.25 -5.27 -23.31
CA LEU A 161 15.95 -5.54 -22.06
C LEU A 161 15.60 -6.90 -21.46
N ARG A 162 14.36 -7.37 -21.57
CA ARG A 162 13.91 -8.63 -20.99
C ARG A 162 14.79 -9.85 -21.35
N PRO A 163 15.18 -10.05 -22.63
CA PRO A 163 16.06 -11.17 -22.99
C PRO A 163 17.46 -11.09 -22.36
N LEU A 164 17.87 -9.90 -21.91
CA LEU A 164 19.19 -9.61 -21.35
C LEU A 164 19.16 -9.34 -19.85
N ALA A 165 17.99 -9.40 -19.20
CA ALA A 165 17.79 -8.88 -17.84
C ALA A 165 18.71 -9.57 -16.81
N ASP A 166 18.86 -10.89 -16.91
CA ASP A 166 19.77 -11.68 -16.07
C ASP A 166 21.23 -11.29 -16.28
N GLN A 167 21.67 -11.20 -17.54
CA GLN A 167 23.05 -10.84 -17.88
C GLN A 167 23.42 -9.41 -17.44
N LEU A 168 22.43 -8.51 -17.44
CA LEU A 168 22.61 -7.11 -17.09
C LEU A 168 22.34 -6.80 -15.61
N GLY A 169 21.96 -7.79 -14.80
CA GLY A 169 21.60 -7.59 -13.38
C GLY A 169 20.41 -6.63 -13.19
N LYS A 170 19.48 -6.57 -14.15
CA LYS A 170 18.35 -5.64 -14.17
C LYS A 170 17.05 -6.31 -13.69
N LYS A 171 17.06 -6.83 -12.45
CA LYS A 171 15.90 -7.40 -11.76
C LYS A 171 15.52 -6.63 -10.49
N SER A 172 14.24 -6.60 -10.16
CA SER A 172 13.53 -5.74 -9.20
C SER A 172 12.15 -6.35 -8.86
N PRO A 173 11.73 -6.34 -7.60
CA PRO A 173 12.49 -5.88 -6.44
C PRO A 173 13.69 -6.80 -6.15
N PRO A 174 14.70 -6.34 -5.40
CA PRO A 174 15.71 -7.27 -4.87
C PRO A 174 15.00 -8.41 -4.12
N PRO A 175 15.57 -9.63 -4.11
CA PRO A 175 15.00 -10.77 -3.40
C PRO A 175 14.58 -10.34 -1.99
N ILE A 176 13.32 -10.60 -1.67
CA ILE A 176 12.78 -10.33 -0.33
C ILE A 176 13.36 -11.39 0.60
N ASP A 177 13.77 -10.98 1.80
CA ASP A 177 14.07 -11.93 2.88
C ASP A 177 12.83 -12.82 3.13
N PRO A 178 12.93 -14.14 2.95
CA PRO A 178 11.83 -15.06 3.19
C PRO A 178 11.26 -14.97 4.61
N THR A 179 12.04 -14.47 5.59
CA THR A 179 11.57 -14.29 6.98
C THR A 179 10.54 -13.16 7.13
N LEU A 180 10.48 -12.21 6.19
CA LEU A 180 9.41 -11.21 6.10
C LEU A 180 8.13 -11.75 5.47
N ALA A 181 8.20 -12.91 4.83
CA ALA A 181 7.06 -13.62 4.26
C ALA A 181 6.40 -14.58 5.28
N ILE A 182 6.93 -14.68 6.51
CA ILE A 182 6.41 -15.59 7.53
C ILE A 182 5.49 -14.80 8.46
N GLY A 183 4.17 -15.08 8.36
CA GLY A 183 3.19 -14.66 9.36
C GLY A 183 2.09 -13.72 8.86
N ALA A 184 1.42 -14.04 7.76
CA ALA A 184 0.12 -13.44 7.43
C ALA A 184 -0.68 -14.31 6.46
N ASP A 185 -0.77 -15.61 6.73
CA ASP A 185 -2.02 -16.29 6.42
C ASP A 185 -3.06 -15.66 7.35
N GLY A 186 -3.65 -14.55 6.91
CA GLY A 186 -4.86 -14.04 7.55
C GLY A 186 -5.96 -15.11 7.50
N PRO A 187 -6.99 -15.03 8.34
CA PRO A 187 -8.10 -15.97 8.30
C PRO A 187 -8.74 -16.08 6.90
#